data_AF-A0AB38FUJ2-F1
#
_entry.id   AF-A0AB38FUJ2-F1
#
_cell.length_a   1.000
_cell.length_b   1.000
_cell.length_c   1.000
_cell.angle_alpha   90.00
_cell.angle_beta   90.00
_cell.angle_gamma   90.00
#
_symmetry.space_group_name_H-M   'P 1'
#
loop_
_entity.id
_entity.type
_entity.pdbx_description
1 polymer ?
#
loop_
_entity_poly.entity_id
_entity_poly.type
_entity_poly.pdbx_seq_one_letter_code
_entity_poly.pdbx_strand_id
1 'polypeptide(L)'
;MATRVLKKSDAQQDAPVVVNLSSDIGDAVIKNTFFFPDVDPARIRKLMRLKQCVSPLRLRQVIKTVMAEINAELYDYRAQQMAAGFELLADVPAVKIDDESERVFYYLKAVTALATATLSGRNGNMIAAGNNTPFNNPGQRR
;
A
#
# COMPACT_ATOMS: atom_id res chain seq x y z
N MET A 1 -11.21 11.97 62.14
CA MET A 1 -12.38 12.38 61.33
C MET A 1 -12.13 11.98 59.88
N ALA A 2 -13.02 11.16 59.32
CA ALA A 2 -12.84 10.41 58.08
C ALA A 2 -13.77 10.95 56.97
N THR A 3 -13.30 11.09 55.73
CA THR A 3 -14.12 11.11 54.48
C THR A 3 -13.17 10.97 53.28
N ARG A 4 -12.99 9.78 52.68
CA ARG A 4 -13.77 9.06 51.64
C ARG A 4 -13.64 9.63 50.21
N VAL A 5 -13.24 8.72 49.32
CA VAL A 5 -12.86 8.85 47.91
C VAL A 5 -14.08 8.89 46.96
N LEU A 6 -13.81 9.33 45.72
CA LEU A 6 -14.47 9.00 44.44
C LEU A 6 -15.68 9.83 44.00
N LYS A 7 -15.48 10.64 42.95
CA LYS A 7 -16.14 10.36 41.66
C LYS A 7 -15.31 10.92 40.50
N LYS A 8 -14.75 10.01 39.71
CA LYS A 8 -14.20 10.28 38.38
C LYS A 8 -15.39 10.42 37.43
N SER A 9 -15.61 11.63 36.94
CA SER A 9 -16.65 11.91 35.94
C SER A 9 -16.09 11.58 34.55
N ASP A 10 -15.97 10.29 34.23
CA ASP A 10 -15.79 9.86 32.84
C ASP A 10 -17.17 9.88 32.18
N ALA A 11 -17.61 11.08 31.77
CA ALA A 11 -18.69 11.21 30.78
C ALA A 11 -18.07 10.99 29.40
N GLN A 12 -17.70 9.74 29.12
CA GLN A 12 -17.45 9.28 27.76
C GLN A 12 -18.81 9.31 27.05
N GLN A 13 -19.02 10.33 26.24
CA GLN A 13 -20.18 10.41 25.36
C GLN A 13 -20.11 9.24 24.38
N ASP A 14 -21.04 8.29 24.55
CA ASP A 14 -21.41 7.26 23.58
C ASP A 14 -21.93 7.92 22.30
N ALA A 15 -21.02 8.43 21.47
CA ALA A 15 -21.24 8.50 20.03
C ALA A 15 -20.90 7.12 19.46
N PRO A 16 -21.67 6.58 18.50
CA PRO A 16 -21.20 5.42 17.77
C PRO A 16 -19.95 5.87 17.01
N VAL A 17 -18.78 5.55 17.54
CA VAL A 17 -17.53 5.66 16.80
C VAL A 17 -17.71 4.70 15.64
N VAL A 18 -18.12 5.23 14.49
CA VAL A 18 -17.98 4.56 13.21
C VAL A 18 -16.48 4.53 12.95
N VAL A 19 -15.78 3.63 13.63
CA VAL A 19 -14.40 3.27 13.35
C VAL A 19 -14.46 2.76 11.91
N ASN A 20 -14.03 3.60 10.98
CA ASN A 20 -13.75 3.16 9.62
C ASN A 20 -12.48 2.30 9.68
N LEU A 21 -12.63 1.10 10.24
CA LEU A 21 -11.57 0.10 10.38
C LEU A 21 -10.97 -0.20 8.99
N SER A 22 -11.77 -0.06 7.93
CA SER A 22 -11.37 -0.27 6.55
C SER A 22 -10.38 0.77 6.02
N SER A 23 -10.44 2.03 6.47
CA SER A 23 -9.42 3.04 6.13
C SER A 23 -8.16 2.89 6.98
N ASP A 24 -8.30 2.58 8.26
CA ASP A 24 -7.18 2.47 9.19
C ASP A 24 -6.27 1.25 8.87
N ILE A 25 -6.88 0.11 8.52
CA ILE A 25 -6.14 -1.07 8.02
C ILE A 25 -5.45 -0.77 6.67
N GLY A 26 -6.08 0.07 5.84
CA GLY A 26 -5.55 0.45 4.53
C GLY A 26 -4.31 1.33 4.61
N ASP A 27 -4.27 2.24 5.59
CA ASP A 27 -3.19 3.20 5.79
C ASP A 27 -2.12 2.71 6.79
N ALA A 28 -2.33 1.57 7.45
CA ALA A 28 -1.34 0.97 8.34
C ALA A 28 -0.01 0.66 7.64
N VAL A 29 1.12 0.89 8.32
CA VAL A 29 2.47 0.57 7.80
C VAL A 29 2.55 -0.91 7.40
N ILE A 30 3.07 -1.16 6.20
CA ILE A 30 3.30 -2.51 5.68
C ILE A 30 4.71 -2.92 6.08
N LYS A 31 4.79 -3.86 7.02
CA LYS A 31 6.07 -4.44 7.43
C LYS A 31 6.68 -5.27 6.32
N ASN A 32 7.98 -5.09 6.09
CA ASN A 32 8.74 -5.83 5.10
C ASN A 32 9.58 -6.94 5.74
N THR A 33 10.30 -7.70 4.91
CA THR A 33 11.30 -8.65 5.37
C THR A 33 12.44 -7.91 6.06
N PHE A 34 13.07 -8.54 7.07
CA PHE A 34 14.07 -7.92 7.97
C PHE A 34 15.17 -7.07 7.32
N PHE A 35 15.53 -7.32 6.06
CA PHE A 35 16.59 -6.62 5.35
C PHE A 35 16.14 -5.29 4.70
N PHE A 36 14.85 -5.18 4.34
CA PHE A 36 14.30 -4.07 3.57
C PHE A 36 13.47 -3.13 4.45
N PRO A 37 13.38 -1.84 4.11
CA PRO A 37 12.60 -0.88 4.88
C PRO A 37 11.10 -1.18 4.83
N ASP A 38 10.41 -0.83 5.91
CA ASP A 38 8.95 -0.80 5.98
C ASP A 38 8.38 0.31 5.09
N VAL A 39 7.20 0.09 4.53
CA VAL A 39 6.57 1.01 3.58
C VAL A 39 5.26 1.53 4.14
N ASP A 40 5.12 2.85 4.17
CA ASP A 40 3.89 3.54 4.54
C ASP A 40 3.01 3.83 3.30
N PRO A 41 1.79 3.24 3.21
CA PRO A 41 0.84 3.54 2.15
C PRO A 41 0.47 5.02 2.05
N ALA A 42 0.43 5.75 3.17
CA ALA A 42 0.09 7.16 3.19
C ALA A 42 1.19 8.02 2.53
N ARG A 43 2.47 7.67 2.73
CA ARG A 43 3.61 8.30 2.03
C ARG A 43 3.48 8.12 0.51
N ILE A 44 3.21 6.90 0.05
CA ILE A 44 3.03 6.62 -1.39
C ILE A 44 1.85 7.41 -1.97
N ARG A 45 0.74 7.47 -1.23
CA ARG A 45 -0.46 8.22 -1.65
C ARG A 45 -0.16 9.72 -1.85
N LYS A 46 0.62 10.32 -0.95
CA LYS A 46 1.07 11.73 -1.07
C LYS A 46 1.97 11.93 -2.29
N LEU A 47 2.92 11.03 -2.51
CA LEU A 47 3.86 11.10 -3.64
C LEU A 47 3.17 10.98 -5.00
N MET A 48 2.20 10.07 -5.12
CA MET A 48 1.51 9.82 -6.38
C MET A 48 0.46 10.88 -6.73
N ARG A 49 0.18 11.85 -5.84
CA ARG A 49 -0.93 12.82 -5.98
C ARG A 49 -2.21 12.15 -6.46
N LEU A 50 -2.53 10.97 -5.93
CA LEU A 50 -3.68 10.19 -6.39
C LEU A 50 -4.94 11.04 -6.22
N LYS A 51 -5.61 11.38 -7.34
CA LYS A 51 -7.02 11.76 -7.31
C LYS A 51 -7.75 10.65 -6.56
N GLN A 52 -8.68 11.03 -5.69
CA GLN A 52 -9.22 10.25 -4.58
C GLN A 52 -9.99 8.95 -4.95
N CYS A 53 -9.77 8.37 -6.12
CA CYS A 53 -10.49 7.22 -6.66
C CYS A 53 -9.90 5.84 -6.29
N VAL A 54 -8.73 5.76 -5.64
CA VAL A 54 -8.16 4.47 -5.22
C VAL A 54 -8.54 4.17 -3.77
N SER A 55 -9.25 3.06 -3.56
CA SER A 55 -9.58 2.55 -2.21
C SER A 55 -8.31 2.22 -1.40
N PRO A 56 -8.23 2.58 -0.10
CA PRO A 56 -7.08 2.26 0.76
C PRO A 56 -6.70 0.77 0.74
N LEU A 57 -7.68 -0.13 0.76
CA LEU A 57 -7.46 -1.58 0.70
C LEU A 57 -6.81 -2.00 -0.63
N ARG A 58 -7.22 -1.37 -1.74
CA ARG A 58 -6.66 -1.66 -3.05
C ARG A 58 -5.22 -1.17 -3.16
N LEU A 59 -4.94 0.03 -2.65
CA LEU A 59 -3.59 0.57 -2.59
C LEU A 59 -2.68 -0.35 -1.78
N ARG A 60 -3.11 -0.77 -0.58
CA ARG A 60 -2.38 -1.72 0.26
C ARG A 60 -2.06 -3.02 -0.47
N GLN A 61 -3.04 -3.60 -1.18
CA GLN A 61 -2.82 -4.82 -1.96
C GLN A 61 -1.78 -4.63 -3.06
N VAL A 62 -1.86 -3.54 -3.83
CA VAL A 62 -0.90 -3.24 -4.89
C VAL A 62 0.50 -3.07 -4.32
N ILE A 63 0.65 -2.31 -3.22
CA ILE A 63 1.96 -2.13 -2.57
C ILE A 63 2.53 -3.48 -2.14
N LYS A 64 1.73 -4.37 -1.52
CA LYS A 64 2.20 -5.71 -1.14
C LYS A 64 2.67 -6.53 -2.33
N THR A 65 1.95 -6.51 -3.45
CA THR A 65 2.33 -7.22 -4.68
C THR A 65 3.66 -6.69 -5.21
N VAL A 66 3.77 -5.38 -5.36
CA VAL A 66 4.96 -4.71 -5.88
C VAL A 66 6.19 -4.91 -4.98
N MET A 67 6.00 -4.85 -3.67
CA MET A 67 7.06 -5.17 -2.71
C MET A 67 7.56 -6.60 -2.88
N ALA A 68 6.65 -7.57 -3.09
CA ALA A 68 7.03 -8.96 -3.30
C ALA A 68 7.83 -9.15 -4.61
N GLU A 69 7.43 -8.48 -5.69
CA GLU A 69 8.13 -8.51 -6.98
C GLU A 69 9.55 -7.92 -6.87
N ILE A 70 9.68 -6.74 -6.28
CA ILE A 70 10.98 -6.09 -6.07
C ILE A 70 11.87 -6.92 -5.14
N ASN A 71 11.30 -7.50 -4.08
CA ASN A 71 12.05 -8.36 -3.17
C ASN A 71 12.55 -9.64 -3.86
N ALA A 72 11.80 -10.18 -4.82
CA ALA A 72 12.23 -11.32 -5.63
C ALA A 72 13.38 -10.94 -6.56
N GLU A 73 13.30 -9.79 -7.22
CA GLU A 73 14.37 -9.28 -8.08
C GLU A 73 15.65 -8.95 -7.30
N LEU A 74 15.51 -8.45 -6.07
CA LEU A 74 16.63 -8.12 -5.17
C LEU A 74 17.08 -9.30 -4.30
N TYR A 75 16.60 -10.52 -4.54
CA TYR A 75 16.95 -11.69 -3.73
C TYR A 75 18.46 -11.98 -3.75
N ASP A 76 19.05 -12.05 -4.95
CA ASP A 76 20.47 -12.33 -5.12
C ASP A 76 21.34 -11.20 -4.55
N TYR A 77 20.91 -9.95 -4.78
CA TYR A 77 21.56 -8.77 -4.23
C TYR A 77 21.60 -8.85 -2.69
N ARG A 78 20.47 -9.14 -2.05
CA ARG A 78 20.40 -9.30 -0.61
C ARG A 78 21.30 -10.43 -0.12
N ALA A 79 21.32 -11.58 -0.79
CA ALA A 79 22.18 -12.69 -0.41
C ALA A 79 23.67 -12.29 -0.43
N GLN A 80 24.09 -11.51 -1.44
CA GLN A 80 25.45 -10.97 -1.53
C GLN A 80 25.76 -9.98 -0.40
N GLN A 81 24.83 -9.07 -0.07
CA GLN A 81 25.06 -8.11 1.01
C GLN A 81 25.07 -8.76 2.40
N MET A 82 24.23 -9.77 2.61
CA MET A 82 24.26 -10.56 3.85
C MET A 82 25.55 -11.36 3.97
N ALA A 83 26.07 -11.92 2.86
CA ALA A 83 27.38 -12.58 2.85
C ALA A 83 28.54 -11.60 3.11
N ALA A 84 28.39 -10.33 2.72
CA ALA A 84 29.31 -9.26 3.04
C ALA A 84 29.18 -8.74 4.49
N GLY A 85 28.22 -9.26 5.27
CA GLY A 85 28.02 -8.94 6.69
C GLY A 85 27.04 -7.80 6.97
N PHE A 86 26.27 -7.33 5.98
CA PHE A 86 25.27 -6.30 6.18
C PHE A 86 23.91 -6.91 6.55
N GLU A 87 23.31 -6.44 7.66
CA GLU A 87 22.01 -6.93 8.14
C GLU A 87 20.84 -6.13 7.56
N LEU A 88 21.05 -4.85 7.24
CA LEU A 88 20.03 -3.94 6.72
C LEU A 88 20.50 -3.25 5.45
N LEU A 89 19.55 -2.93 4.56
CA LEU A 89 19.81 -2.15 3.35
C LEU A 89 20.42 -0.76 3.65
N ALA A 90 20.08 -0.18 4.81
CA ALA A 90 20.60 1.12 5.26
C ALA A 90 22.09 1.07 5.63
N ASP A 91 22.59 -0.10 6.05
CA ASP A 91 23.98 -0.30 6.49
C ASP A 91 24.93 -0.55 5.32
N VAL A 92 24.38 -0.93 4.16
CA VAL A 92 25.19 -1.20 2.98
C VAL A 92 25.83 0.12 2.52
N PRO A 93 27.15 0.18 2.24
CA PRO A 93 27.88 1.41 1.91
C PRO A 93 27.29 2.10 0.68
N ALA A 94 26.62 3.24 0.87
CA ALA A 94 25.97 4.03 -0.16
C ALA A 94 26.16 5.51 0.12
N VAL A 95 25.99 6.34 -0.91
CA VAL A 95 25.90 7.78 -0.72
C VAL A 95 24.67 8.07 0.15
N LYS A 96 24.81 9.01 1.09
CA LYS A 96 23.67 9.48 1.89
C LYS A 96 23.15 10.77 1.28
N ILE A 97 21.83 10.85 1.10
CA ILE A 97 21.13 12.05 0.67
C ILE A 97 20.18 12.40 1.81
N ASP A 98 20.31 13.59 2.40
CA ASP A 98 19.53 14.03 3.55
C ASP A 98 19.54 13.01 4.72
N ASP A 99 20.71 12.47 5.04
CA ASP A 99 20.95 11.41 6.05
C ASP A 99 20.26 10.05 5.76
N GLU A 100 19.53 9.91 4.66
CA GLU A 100 18.95 8.65 4.17
C GLU A 100 19.92 7.94 3.22
N SER A 101 20.07 6.62 3.36
CA SER A 101 20.87 5.83 2.41
C SER A 101 20.22 5.87 1.03
N GLU A 102 21.00 6.20 -0.01
CA GLU A 102 20.54 6.26 -1.40
C GLU A 102 19.86 4.94 -1.84
N ARG A 103 20.26 3.79 -1.26
CA ARG A 103 19.62 2.50 -1.55
C ARG A 103 18.20 2.40 -1.02
N VAL A 104 17.95 2.92 0.17
CA VAL A 104 16.60 2.99 0.76
C VAL A 104 15.72 3.89 -0.10
N PHE A 105 16.28 5.01 -0.57
CA PHE A 105 15.60 5.92 -1.49
C PHE A 105 15.24 5.24 -2.82
N TYR A 106 16.17 4.53 -3.46
CA TYR A 106 15.89 3.81 -4.71
C TYR A 106 14.86 2.70 -4.52
N TYR A 107 14.91 1.98 -3.40
CA TYR A 107 13.90 0.97 -3.07
C TYR A 107 12.50 1.58 -3.01
N LEU A 108 12.34 2.69 -2.27
CA LEU A 108 11.06 3.39 -2.17
C LEU A 108 10.59 3.96 -3.52
N LYS A 109 11.52 4.47 -4.35
CA LYS A 109 11.20 4.92 -5.71
C LYS A 109 10.75 3.77 -6.60
N ALA A 110 11.41 2.61 -6.54
CA ALA A 110 11.02 1.43 -7.30
C ALA A 110 9.62 0.97 -6.91
N VAL A 111 9.34 0.87 -5.61
CA VAL A 111 7.99 0.51 -5.10
C VAL A 111 6.94 1.51 -5.60
N THR A 112 7.21 2.81 -5.50
CA THR A 112 6.26 3.86 -5.91
C THR A 112 6.01 3.83 -7.42
N ALA A 113 7.07 3.67 -8.23
CA ALA A 113 6.98 3.65 -9.69
C ALA A 113 6.21 2.42 -10.17
N LEU A 114 6.55 1.22 -9.66
CA LEU A 114 5.87 0.00 -10.07
C LEU A 114 4.42 -0.01 -9.58
N ALA A 115 4.13 0.47 -8.36
CA ALA A 115 2.75 0.64 -7.88
C ALA A 115 1.93 1.59 -8.77
N THR A 116 2.55 2.68 -9.25
CA THR A 116 1.94 3.61 -10.22
C THR A 116 1.64 2.92 -11.55
N ALA A 117 2.58 2.13 -12.06
CA ALA A 117 2.39 1.37 -13.28
C ALA A 117 1.27 0.32 -13.13
N THR A 118 1.25 -0.44 -12.03
CA THR A 118 0.22 -1.45 -11.75
C THR A 118 -1.17 -0.83 -11.61
N LEU A 119 -1.29 0.34 -10.97
CA LEU A 119 -2.54 1.07 -10.85
C LEU A 119 -3.01 1.66 -12.18
N SER A 120 -2.08 2.11 -13.04
CA SER A 120 -2.41 2.69 -14.34
C SER A 120 -2.77 1.61 -15.37
N GLY A 121 -2.02 0.52 -15.42
CA GLY A 121 -2.18 -0.55 -16.42
C GLY A 121 -3.40 -1.45 -16.21
N ARG A 122 -3.92 -1.56 -14.97
CA ARG A 122 -5.04 -2.46 -14.66
C ARG A 122 -6.43 -1.85 -14.88
N ASN A 123 -6.51 -0.58 -15.28
CA ASN A 123 -7.76 0.07 -15.67
C ASN A 123 -8.26 -0.34 -17.07
N GLY A 124 -7.53 -1.21 -17.78
CA GLY A 124 -7.89 -1.70 -19.12
C GLY A 124 -8.98 -2.77 -19.19
N ASN A 125 -9.55 -3.25 -18.07
CA ASN A 125 -10.65 -4.23 -18.10
C ASN A 125 -12.03 -3.59 -17.88
N MET A 126 -12.24 -2.37 -18.39
CA MET A 126 -13.54 -1.72 -18.38
C MET A 126 -14.28 -2.03 -19.70
N ILE A 127 -15.04 -3.13 -19.66
CA ILE A 127 -16.27 -3.40 -20.44
C ILE A 127 -16.13 -3.43 -21.97
N ALA A 128 -15.90 -4.64 -22.51
CA ALA A 128 -16.50 -5.07 -23.77
C ALA A 128 -17.62 -6.10 -23.48
N ALA A 129 -18.55 -5.74 -22.59
CA ALA A 129 -19.79 -6.47 -22.37
C ALA A 129 -20.94 -5.58 -22.84
N GLY A 130 -21.19 -5.61 -24.15
CA GLY A 130 -22.24 -4.84 -24.77
C GLY A 130 -22.27 -5.10 -26.27
N ASN A 131 -22.65 -6.33 -26.66
CA ASN A 131 -23.37 -6.64 -27.90
C ASN A 131 -23.75 -8.12 -27.85
N ASN A 132 -24.62 -8.46 -26.90
CA ASN A 132 -25.38 -9.71 -26.96
C ASN A 132 -26.68 -9.36 -27.69
N THR A 133 -26.70 -9.47 -29.02
CA THR A 133 -27.95 -9.48 -29.79
C THR A 133 -28.40 -10.93 -29.97
N PRO A 134 -29.31 -11.45 -29.13
CA PRO A 134 -30.22 -12.50 -29.55
C PRO A 134 -31.53 -11.86 -30.05
N PHE A 135 -32.27 -12.61 -30.87
CA PHE A 135 -33.55 -12.25 -31.53
C PHE A 135 -33.46 -11.62 -32.91
N ASN A 136 -32.86 -12.35 -33.85
CA ASN A 136 -33.33 -12.36 -35.23
C ASN A 136 -34.52 -13.34 -35.32
N ASN A 137 -35.75 -12.84 -35.39
CA ASN A 137 -36.94 -13.61 -35.73
C ASN A 137 -37.69 -12.92 -36.88
N PRO A 138 -37.49 -13.33 -38.15
CA PRO A 138 -38.26 -12.78 -39.26
C PRO A 138 -39.58 -13.54 -39.43
N GLY A 139 -40.48 -13.37 -38.47
CA GLY A 139 -41.85 -13.90 -38.49
C GLY A 139 -42.94 -12.84 -38.70
N GLN A 140 -42.58 -11.61 -39.09
CA GLN A 140 -43.55 -10.57 -39.45
C GLN A 140 -43.00 -9.62 -40.52
N ARG A 141 -43.32 -9.89 -41.78
CA ARG A 141 -43.81 -8.86 -42.73
C ARG A 141 -44.87 -9.51 -43.62
N ARG A 142 -45.96 -8.75 -43.76
CA ARG A 142 -47.15 -9.05 -44.55
C ARG A 142 -46.83 -9.28 -46.02
#